data_AF-A0A261W2S3-F1
#
_entry.id   AF-A0A261W2S3-F1
#
_cell.length_a   1.000
_cell.length_b   1.000
_cell.length_c   1.000
_cell.angle_alpha   90.00
_cell.angle_beta   90.00
_cell.angle_gamma   90.00
#
_symmetry.space_group_name_H-M   'P 1'
#
loop_
_entity.id
_entity.type
_entity.pdbx_description
1 polymer ?
#
loop_
_entity_poly.entity_id
_entity_poly.type
_entity_poly.pdbx_seq_one_letter_code
_entity_poly.pdbx_strand_id
1 'polypeptide(L)'
;MTTKHTPGPWQAIQHYSDGLTVVDKDGFQHVEASSIAILLDYSEKLGIGHWADSPAASREITEEEQAANARLIATAPELLEALTEAEVFMAGFEGDELQDGIDAKLQQARAAIAKANGERP
;
A
#
# COMPACT_ATOMS: atom_id res chain seq x y z
N MET A 1 11.84 -10.14 -15.92
CA MET A 1 12.44 -9.82 -14.61
C MET A 1 11.33 -9.95 -13.58
N THR A 2 11.39 -10.92 -12.69
CA THR A 2 10.47 -10.99 -11.55
C THR A 2 11.16 -10.31 -10.37
N THR A 3 11.05 -8.98 -10.30
CA THR A 3 11.41 -8.27 -9.07
C THR A 3 10.37 -8.62 -8.04
N LYS A 4 10.66 -9.66 -7.23
CA LYS A 4 9.99 -9.86 -5.95
C LYS A 4 10.14 -8.54 -5.19
N HIS A 5 9.04 -8.02 -4.65
CA HIS A 5 8.97 -6.83 -3.79
C HIS A 5 10.24 -6.66 -2.92
N THR A 6 10.70 -5.42 -2.67
CA THR A 6 11.88 -5.22 -1.81
C THR A 6 11.60 -5.83 -0.43
N PRO A 7 12.37 -6.82 0.03
CA PRO A 7 12.12 -7.44 1.33
C PRO A 7 12.23 -6.41 2.43
N GLY A 8 11.33 -6.49 3.42
CA GLY A 8 11.44 -5.73 4.65
C GLY A 8 12.69 -6.12 5.47
N PRO A 9 12.88 -5.51 6.65
CA PRO A 9 11.96 -4.56 7.28
C PRO A 9 12.10 -3.16 6.70
N TRP A 10 10.98 -2.47 6.55
CA TRP A 10 10.97 -1.03 6.28
C TRP A 10 10.56 -0.25 7.54
N GLN A 11 10.96 1.01 7.60
CA GLN A 11 10.67 1.89 8.73
C GLN A 11 10.11 3.22 8.23
N ALA A 12 9.04 3.67 8.88
CA ALA A 12 8.49 5.00 8.68
C ALA A 12 9.22 5.99 9.60
N ILE A 13 9.99 6.90 9.03
CA ILE A 13 10.75 7.92 9.75
C ILE A 13 10.28 9.32 9.35
N GLN A 14 10.19 10.22 10.32
CA GLN A 14 9.98 11.64 10.04
C GLN A 14 11.36 12.31 9.95
N HIS A 15 11.83 12.54 8.73
CA HIS A 15 13.12 13.18 8.48
C HIS A 15 12.98 14.67 8.12
N TYR A 16 11.90 15.04 7.42
CA TYR A 16 11.58 16.41 7.02
C TYR A 16 10.20 16.82 7.53
N SER A 17 9.90 18.12 7.52
CA SER A 17 8.62 18.66 8.02
C SER A 17 7.46 18.45 7.05
N ASP A 18 7.74 18.16 5.79
CA ASP A 18 6.78 18.07 4.67
C ASP A 18 6.39 16.63 4.32
N GLY A 19 7.01 15.62 4.94
CA GLY A 19 6.95 14.25 4.50
C GLY A 19 7.29 13.23 5.59
N LEU A 20 6.64 12.06 5.53
CA LEU A 20 7.05 10.89 6.31
C LEU A 20 7.64 9.85 5.36
N THR A 21 8.92 9.56 5.56
CA THR A 21 9.74 8.76 4.64
C THR A 21 9.74 7.30 5.07
N VAL A 22 9.54 6.39 4.13
CA VAL A 22 9.71 4.95 4.33
C VAL A 22 11.08 4.55 3.82
N VAL A 23 11.92 4.06 4.72
CA VAL A 23 13.29 3.62 4.47
C VAL A 23 13.46 2.12 4.70
N ASP A 24 14.46 1.50 4.07
CA ASP A 24 14.87 0.14 4.43
C ASP A 24 15.76 0.10 5.67
N LYS A 25 16.15 -1.12 6.06
CA LYS A 25 17.05 -1.39 7.20
C LYS A 25 18.41 -0.67 7.12
N ASP A 26 18.86 -0.30 5.93
CA ASP A 26 20.14 0.37 5.70
C ASP A 26 19.96 1.91 5.62
N GLY A 27 18.71 2.40 5.73
CA GLY A 27 18.36 3.80 5.73
C GLY A 27 18.12 4.40 4.34
N PHE A 28 18.07 3.59 3.28
CA PHE A 28 17.75 4.09 1.94
C PHE A 28 16.24 4.31 1.81
N GLN A 29 15.88 5.49 1.30
CA GLN A 29 14.48 5.84 1.03
C GLN A 29 13.92 5.03 -0.15
N HIS A 30 12.75 4.43 0.06
CA HIS A 30 11.97 3.74 -0.98
C HIS A 30 10.73 4.54 -1.39
N VAL A 31 10.00 5.10 -0.43
CA VAL A 31 8.72 5.80 -0.64
C VAL A 31 8.58 6.97 0.33
N GLU A 32 7.84 8.00 -0.06
CA GLU A 32 7.40 9.07 0.83
C GLU A 32 5.87 9.11 0.87
N ALA A 33 5.30 9.19 2.08
CA ALA A 33 3.90 9.53 2.25
C ALA A 33 3.76 11.05 2.17
N SER A 34 3.21 11.55 1.06
CA SER A 34 3.09 12.99 0.80
C SER A 34 2.14 13.69 1.78
N SER A 35 2.41 14.96 2.07
CA SER A 35 1.52 15.87 2.82
C SER A 35 0.44 16.52 1.93
N ILE A 36 0.55 16.38 0.61
CA ILE A 36 -0.42 16.91 -0.37
C ILE A 36 -0.85 15.76 -1.29
N ALA A 37 -2.15 15.48 -1.34
CA ALA A 37 -2.73 14.63 -2.37
C ALA A 37 -3.09 15.49 -3.58
N ILE A 38 -2.52 15.16 -4.74
CA ILE A 38 -2.80 15.82 -6.01
C ILE A 38 -3.84 15.01 -6.79
N LEU A 39 -4.85 15.68 -7.32
CA LEU A 39 -5.83 15.06 -8.21
C LEU A 39 -5.12 14.65 -9.50
N LEU A 40 -5.09 13.35 -9.79
CA LEU A 40 -4.58 12.85 -11.07
C LEU A 40 -5.40 13.45 -12.22
N ASP A 41 -4.71 13.83 -13.31
CA ASP A 41 -5.29 14.43 -14.51
C ASP A 41 -6.06 15.73 -14.25
N TYR A 42 -5.62 16.54 -13.27
CA TYR A 42 -6.23 17.83 -12.96
C TYR A 42 -6.34 18.76 -14.18
N SER A 43 -5.40 18.69 -15.12
CA SER A 43 -5.41 19.54 -16.32
C SER A 43 -6.60 19.25 -17.22
N GLU A 44 -6.93 17.97 -17.42
CA GLU A 44 -8.08 17.54 -18.21
C GLU A 44 -9.40 17.72 -17.45
N LYS A 45 -9.40 17.36 -16.16
CA LYS A 45 -10.61 17.39 -15.32
C LYS A 45 -11.06 18.81 -14.98
N LEU A 46 -10.11 19.73 -14.84
CA LEU A 46 -10.38 21.09 -14.35
C LEU A 46 -9.99 22.18 -15.36
N GLY A 47 -9.30 21.84 -16.46
CA GLY A 47 -8.85 22.82 -17.45
C GLY A 47 -7.77 23.77 -16.94
N ILE A 48 -6.97 23.36 -15.95
CA ILE A 48 -5.93 24.19 -15.31
C ILE A 48 -4.52 23.74 -15.69
N GLY A 49 -3.54 24.65 -15.62
CA GLY A 49 -2.16 24.37 -16.01
C GLY A 49 -1.33 23.69 -14.92
N HIS A 50 -1.64 23.99 -13.66
CA HIS A 50 -0.94 23.47 -12.50
C HIS A 50 -1.93 23.14 -11.37
N TRP A 51 -1.64 22.11 -10.57
CA TRP A 51 -2.51 21.70 -9.45
C TRP A 51 -2.70 22.82 -8.41
N ALA A 52 -1.72 23.71 -8.24
CA ALA A 52 -1.82 24.84 -7.32
C ALA A 52 -2.78 25.95 -7.82
N ASP A 53 -3.21 25.90 -9.09
CA ASP A 53 -4.09 26.92 -9.67
C ASP A 53 -5.54 26.78 -9.18
N SER A 54 -5.90 25.67 -8.53
CA SER A 54 -7.25 25.43 -8.03
C SER A 54 -7.25 24.60 -6.74
N PRO A 55 -8.02 25.00 -5.70
CA PRO A 55 -8.19 24.19 -4.49
C PRO A 55 -8.94 22.88 -4.75
N ALA A 56 -9.55 22.70 -5.94
CA ALA A 56 -10.17 21.43 -6.34
C ALA A 56 -9.15 20.39 -6.86
N ALA A 57 -7.90 20.79 -7.11
CA ALA A 57 -6.88 19.94 -7.73
C ALA A 57 -5.90 19.34 -6.71
N SER A 58 -5.99 19.74 -5.44
CA SER A 58 -5.19 19.16 -4.36
C SER A 58 -5.91 19.26 -3.03
N ARG A 59 -5.54 18.40 -2.09
CA ARG A 59 -5.89 18.56 -0.68
C ARG A 59 -4.68 18.33 0.20
N GLU A 60 -4.67 19.01 1.34
CA GLU A 60 -3.74 18.66 2.42
C GLU A 60 -4.13 17.30 3.02
N ILE A 61 -3.11 16.53 3.35
CA ILE A 61 -3.20 15.30 4.14
C ILE A 61 -2.79 15.68 5.56
N THR A 62 -3.60 15.33 6.55
CA THR A 62 -3.26 15.62 7.94
C THR A 62 -2.03 14.84 8.36
N GLU A 63 -1.26 15.34 9.33
CA GLU A 63 -0.10 14.62 9.88
C GLU A 63 -0.49 13.21 10.37
N GLU A 64 -1.68 13.06 10.95
CA GLU A 64 -2.22 11.76 11.39
C GLU A 64 -2.48 10.81 10.22
N GLU A 65 -3.12 11.27 9.14
CA GLU A 65 -3.39 10.48 7.93
C GLU A 65 -2.07 10.11 7.24
N GLN A 66 -1.14 11.05 7.13
CA GLN A 66 0.19 10.84 6.55
C GLN A 66 0.96 9.78 7.34
N ALA A 67 1.01 9.89 8.66
CA ALA A 67 1.71 8.94 9.52
C ALA A 67 1.06 7.55 9.50
N ALA A 68 -0.28 7.48 9.41
CA ALA A 68 -0.98 6.21 9.25
C ALA A 68 -0.63 5.53 7.91
N ASN A 69 -0.64 6.28 6.81
CA ASN A 69 -0.27 5.77 5.49
C ASN A 69 1.18 5.30 5.45
N ALA A 70 2.12 6.08 6.01
CA ALA A 70 3.53 5.71 6.07
C ALA A 70 3.77 4.43 6.87
N ARG A 71 3.12 4.26 8.03
CA ARG A 71 3.19 3.01 8.81
C ARG A 71 2.66 1.81 8.02
N LEU A 72 1.54 1.99 7.32
CA LEU A 72 0.96 0.91 6.50
C LEU A 72 1.89 0.51 5.35
N ILE A 73 2.48 1.48 4.65
CA ILE A 73 3.46 1.23 3.59
C ILE A 73 4.70 0.54 4.17
N ALA A 74 5.21 0.99 5.31
CA ALA A 74 6.38 0.40 5.95
C ALA A 74 6.15 -1.06 6.40
N THR A 75 4.90 -1.43 6.73
CA THR A 75 4.56 -2.80 7.13
C THR A 75 4.09 -3.65 5.95
N ALA A 76 4.09 -3.12 4.72
CA ALA A 76 3.55 -3.82 3.55
C ALA A 76 4.27 -5.16 3.27
N PRO A 77 5.62 -5.28 3.41
CA PRO A 77 6.30 -6.56 3.27
C PRO A 77 5.83 -7.61 4.28
N GLU A 78 5.75 -7.25 5.56
CA GLU A 78 5.36 -8.14 6.67
C GLU A 78 3.88 -8.52 6.58
N LEU A 79 3.01 -7.59 6.14
CA LEU A 79 1.60 -7.88 5.89
C LEU A 79 1.42 -8.89 4.74
N LEU A 80 2.23 -8.80 3.68
CA LEU A 80 2.19 -9.75 2.57
C LEU A 80 2.68 -11.14 3.00
N GLU A 81 3.76 -11.21 3.79
CA GLU A 81 4.26 -12.47 4.35
C GLU A 81 3.21 -13.13 5.26
N ALA A 82 2.66 -12.39 6.22
CA ALA A 82 1.63 -12.90 7.13
C ALA A 82 0.37 -13.36 6.38
N LEU A 83 -0.06 -12.62 5.34
CA LEU A 83 -1.22 -13.02 4.53
C LEU A 83 -0.92 -14.28 3.71
N THR A 84 0.31 -14.42 3.22
CA THR A 84 0.74 -15.63 2.49
C THR A 84 0.73 -16.85 3.41
N GLU A 85 1.23 -16.73 4.64
CA GLU A 85 1.16 -17.81 5.62
C GLU A 85 -0.28 -18.16 6.00
N ALA A 86 -1.13 -17.15 6.19
CA ALA A 86 -2.54 -17.34 6.48
C ALA A 86 -3.27 -18.05 5.32
N GLU A 87 -2.98 -17.68 4.07
CA GLU A 87 -3.51 -18.34 2.87
C GLU A 87 -3.14 -19.82 2.86
N VAL A 88 -1.87 -20.16 3.10
CA VAL A 88 -1.39 -21.55 3.13
C VAL A 88 -2.11 -22.36 4.21
N PHE A 89 -2.27 -21.79 5.42
CA PHE A 89 -3.01 -22.44 6.49
C PHE A 89 -4.49 -22.67 6.12
N MET A 90 -5.14 -21.63 5.58
CA MET A 90 -6.55 -21.67 5.18
C MET A 90 -6.81 -22.65 4.03
N ALA A 91 -5.86 -22.81 3.10
CA ALA A 91 -5.97 -23.73 1.98
C ALA A 91 -6.12 -25.20 2.42
N GLY A 92 -5.68 -25.56 3.63
CA GLY A 92 -5.91 -26.88 4.21
C GLY A 92 -7.38 -27.21 4.47
N PHE A 93 -8.26 -26.22 4.43
CA PHE A 93 -9.70 -26.34 4.65
C PHE A 93 -10.52 -26.04 3.37
N GLU A 94 -9.88 -25.88 2.22
CA GLU A 94 -10.56 -25.59 0.95
C GLU A 94 -11.50 -26.76 0.57
N GLY A 95 -12.77 -26.43 0.30
CA GLY A 95 -13.83 -27.42 0.02
C GLY A 95 -14.34 -28.19 1.24
N ASP A 96 -13.95 -27.84 2.47
CA ASP A 96 -14.53 -28.43 3.68
C ASP A 96 -15.93 -27.88 3.94
N GLU A 97 -16.96 -28.73 3.79
CA GLU A 97 -18.37 -28.36 4.01
C GLU A 97 -18.67 -27.90 5.44
N LEU A 98 -17.81 -28.22 6.42
CA LEU A 98 -17.95 -27.76 7.80
C LEU A 98 -17.40 -26.35 8.05
N GLN A 99 -16.65 -25.78 7.11
CA GLN A 99 -16.02 -24.46 7.22
C GLN A 99 -16.72 -23.44 6.34
N ASP A 100 -17.85 -22.90 6.82
CA ASP A 100 -18.66 -21.95 6.05
C ASP A 100 -17.87 -20.70 5.62
N GLY A 101 -17.89 -20.43 4.32
CA GLY A 101 -17.24 -19.27 3.70
C GLY A 101 -15.72 -19.35 3.56
N ILE A 102 -15.08 -20.49 3.85
CA ILE A 102 -13.61 -20.63 3.74
C ILE A 102 -13.10 -20.37 2.32
N ASP A 103 -13.74 -20.97 1.32
CA ASP A 103 -13.34 -20.83 -0.09
C ASP A 103 -13.38 -19.37 -0.54
N ALA A 104 -14.41 -18.63 -0.12
CA ALA A 104 -14.55 -17.21 -0.45
C ALA A 104 -13.44 -16.36 0.20
N LYS A 105 -13.10 -16.62 1.47
CA LYS A 105 -12.03 -15.91 2.18
C LYS A 105 -10.66 -16.25 1.59
N LEU A 106 -10.44 -17.51 1.22
CA LEU A 106 -9.22 -17.97 0.57
C LEU A 106 -9.04 -17.31 -0.80
N GLN A 107 -10.11 -17.21 -1.58
CA GLN A 107 -10.10 -16.48 -2.85
C GLN A 107 -9.76 -15.00 -2.67
N GLN A 108 -10.26 -14.34 -1.61
CA GLN A 108 -9.92 -12.96 -1.27
C GLN A 108 -8.43 -12.80 -0.93
N ALA A 109 -7.88 -13.69 -0.10
CA ALA A 109 -6.46 -13.69 0.25
C ALA A 109 -5.58 -13.86 -1.00
N ARG A 110 -5.87 -14.87 -1.82
CA ARG A 110 -5.17 -15.12 -3.10
C ARG A 110 -5.23 -13.92 -4.04
N ALA A 111 -6.38 -13.24 -4.13
CA ALA A 111 -6.52 -12.04 -4.97
C ALA A 111 -5.65 -10.86 -4.48
N ALA A 112 -5.59 -10.65 -3.16
CA ALA A 112 -4.75 -9.61 -2.57
C ALA A 112 -3.25 -9.90 -2.75
N ILE A 113 -2.82 -11.15 -2.54
CA ILE A 113 -1.43 -11.59 -2.77
C ILE A 113 -1.04 -11.42 -4.24
N ALA A 114 -1.89 -11.88 -5.17
CA ALA A 114 -1.65 -11.73 -6.61
C ALA A 114 -1.49 -10.25 -7.01
N LYS A 115 -2.32 -9.36 -6.46
CA LYS A 115 -2.20 -7.91 -6.68
C LYS A 115 -0.87 -7.37 -6.13
N ALA A 116 -0.49 -7.75 -4.91
CA ALA A 116 0.77 -7.31 -4.30
C ALA A 116 2.01 -7.78 -5.08
N ASN A 117 1.93 -8.94 -5.74
CA ASN A 117 2.97 -9.47 -6.63
C ASN A 117 2.93 -8.89 -8.06
N GLY A 118 1.94 -8.06 -8.39
CA GLY A 118 1.77 -7.51 -9.74
C GLY A 118 1.28 -8.52 -10.79
N GLU A 119 0.65 -9.62 -10.36
CA GLU A 119 0.13 -10.68 -11.23
C GLU A 119 -1.25 -10.34 -11.82
N ARG A 120 -1.92 -9.30 -11.30
CA ARG A 120 -3.17 -8.76 -11.83
C ARG A 120 -3.10 -7.22 -11.92
N PRO A 121 -3.48 -6.62 -13.07
CA PRO A 121 -3.59 -5.16 -13.19
C PRO A 121 -4.75 -4.60 -12.36
#